data_AF-A0AAD0QL52-F1
#
_entry.id   AF-A0AAD0QL52-F1
#
_cell.length_a   1.000
_cell.length_b   1.000
_cell.length_c   1.000
_cell.angle_alpha   90.00
_cell.angle_beta   90.00
_cell.angle_gamma   90.00
#
_symmetry.space_group_name_H-M   'P 1'
#
loop_
_entity.id
_entity.type
_entity.pdbx_description
1 polymer ?
#
loop_
_entity_poly.entity_id
_entity_poly.type
_entity_poly.pdbx_seq_one_letter_code
_entity_poly.pdbx_strand_id
1 'polypeptide(L)'
;MKILVSIFFLLFFTINADFVDSSLLVKVEEKYGKFAKNRFVALNALLEKNKSYDIKTKLENINDFFNGIKYASDKSIYGTSDYWANPYEMLARDKADCEDYVIAKYFALEYLGVPTSKMFLSYVRVKSSNEAHMVLTYFETPSSEPLILDNLRKTIQLASKRDDLIPVFNFNPNILKGEKTAAHRKWDTLIKDYKGKKI
;
A
#
# COMPACT_ATOMS: atom_id res chain seq x y z
N MET A 1 5.68 55.88 20.30
CA MET A 1 6.40 54.61 20.54
C MET A 1 5.75 53.55 19.65
N LYS A 2 6.37 53.18 18.51
CA LYS A 2 5.80 52.18 17.57
C LYS A 2 6.34 50.81 17.95
N ILE A 3 5.45 49.90 18.35
CA ILE A 3 5.79 48.51 18.69
C ILE A 3 5.96 47.75 17.38
N LEU A 4 7.17 47.30 17.06
CA LEU A 4 7.43 46.36 15.97
C LEU A 4 7.06 44.96 16.46
N VAL A 5 6.03 44.37 15.86
CA VAL A 5 5.70 42.95 16.05
C VAL A 5 6.48 42.15 15.00
N SER A 6 7.59 41.53 15.41
CA SER A 6 8.31 40.58 14.55
C SER A 6 7.56 39.25 14.52
N ILE A 7 6.92 38.94 13.39
CA ILE A 7 6.32 37.63 13.13
C ILE A 7 7.46 36.67 12.76
N PHE A 8 7.75 35.72 13.64
CA PHE A 8 8.73 34.66 13.40
C PHE A 8 8.06 33.53 12.61
N PHE A 9 8.32 33.46 11.30
CA PHE A 9 7.88 32.36 10.44
C PHE A 9 8.81 31.16 10.67
N LEU A 10 8.39 30.19 11.49
CA LEU A 10 9.05 28.89 11.63
C LEU A 10 8.75 28.05 10.39
N LEU A 11 9.69 28.01 9.45
CA LEU A 11 9.69 27.06 8.34
C LEU A 11 10.05 25.67 8.88
N PHE A 12 9.04 24.85 9.15
CA PHE A 12 9.24 23.43 9.40
C PHE A 12 9.57 22.73 8.07
N PHE A 13 10.85 22.51 7.80
CA PHE A 13 11.27 21.55 6.78
C PHE A 13 11.04 20.14 7.32
N THR A 14 9.98 19.48 6.85
CA THR A 14 9.84 18.04 7.04
C THR A 14 10.79 17.34 6.07
N ILE A 15 11.93 16.86 6.59
CA ILE A 15 12.77 15.90 5.87
C ILE A 15 11.98 14.60 5.84
N ASN A 16 11.13 14.41 4.84
CA ASN A 16 10.52 13.11 4.59
C ASN A 16 11.63 12.20 4.08
N ALA A 17 12.00 11.21 4.88
CA ALA A 17 12.89 10.14 4.42
C ALA A 17 12.31 9.52 3.14
N ASP A 18 13.17 9.13 2.21
CA ASP A 18 12.74 8.42 1.00
C ASP A 18 12.02 7.11 1.38
N PHE A 19 11.01 6.74 0.61
CA PHE A 19 10.34 5.45 0.78
C PHE A 19 11.33 4.29 0.66
N VAL A 20 12.27 4.38 -0.30
CA VAL A 20 13.44 3.50 -0.39
C VAL A 20 14.70 4.34 -0.27
N ASP A 21 15.52 4.11 0.75
CA ASP A 21 16.82 4.78 0.85
C ASP A 21 17.95 4.03 0.12
N SER A 22 19.08 4.72 -0.05
CA SER A 22 20.27 4.20 -0.72
C SER A 22 20.78 2.89 -0.12
N SER A 23 20.65 2.69 1.20
CA SER A 23 21.10 1.46 1.85
C SER A 23 20.27 0.25 1.42
N LEU A 24 18.96 0.45 1.23
CA LEU A 24 18.06 -0.59 0.75
C LEU A 24 18.30 -0.88 -0.73
N LEU A 25 18.57 0.15 -1.56
CA LEU A 25 18.90 -0.04 -2.98
C LEU A 25 20.14 -0.93 -3.18
N VAL A 26 21.20 -0.71 -2.38
CA VAL A 26 22.42 -1.54 -2.41
C VAL A 26 22.10 -2.97 -2.03
N LYS A 27 21.40 -3.19 -0.90
CA LYS A 27 21.00 -4.54 -0.44
C LYS A 27 20.18 -5.31 -1.48
N VAL A 28 19.25 -4.64 -2.15
CA VAL A 28 18.42 -5.25 -3.20
C VAL A 28 19.25 -5.61 -4.42
N GLU A 29 20.16 -4.73 -4.85
CA GLU A 29 21.03 -5.02 -5.99
C GLU A 29 21.96 -6.20 -5.70
N GLU A 30 22.54 -6.28 -4.51
CA GLU A 30 23.39 -7.39 -4.09
C GLU A 30 22.64 -8.73 -4.04
N LYS A 31 21.39 -8.73 -3.54
CA LYS A 31 20.61 -9.96 -3.34
C LYS A 31 19.79 -10.40 -4.55
N TYR A 32 19.22 -9.46 -5.30
CA TYR A 32 18.25 -9.71 -6.38
C TYR A 32 18.68 -9.14 -7.74
N GLY A 33 19.82 -8.44 -7.81
CA GLY A 33 20.37 -7.90 -9.04
C GLY A 33 19.78 -6.55 -9.48
N LYS A 34 20.37 -6.01 -10.55
CA LYS A 34 20.09 -4.65 -11.06
C LYS A 34 18.64 -4.43 -11.47
N PHE A 35 17.98 -5.44 -12.04
CA PHE A 35 16.56 -5.32 -12.42
C PHE A 35 15.65 -5.11 -11.22
N ALA A 36 15.94 -5.78 -10.10
CA ALA A 36 15.20 -5.56 -8.85
C ALA A 36 15.41 -4.14 -8.33
N LYS A 37 16.66 -3.68 -8.24
CA LYS A 37 16.97 -2.29 -7.87
C LYS A 37 16.24 -1.28 -8.75
N ASN A 38 16.18 -1.50 -10.06
CA ASN A 38 15.49 -0.57 -10.97
C ASN A 38 13.99 -0.42 -10.65
N ARG A 39 13.31 -1.48 -10.17
CA ARG A 39 11.91 -1.37 -9.72
C ARG A 39 11.77 -0.48 -8.48
N PHE A 40 12.71 -0.55 -7.55
CA PHE A 40 12.72 0.32 -6.37
C PHE A 40 13.00 1.78 -6.73
N VAL A 41 13.95 2.03 -7.65
CA VAL A 41 14.20 3.37 -8.19
C VAL A 41 12.97 3.92 -8.90
N ALA A 42 12.27 3.09 -9.70
CA ALA A 42 11.03 3.48 -10.36
C ALA A 42 9.92 3.82 -9.35
N LEU A 43 9.79 3.07 -8.26
CA LEU A 43 8.83 3.40 -7.20
C LEU A 43 9.16 4.75 -6.56
N ASN A 44 10.41 5.00 -6.18
CA ASN A 44 10.80 6.30 -5.60
C ASN A 44 10.49 7.47 -6.55
N ALA A 45 10.82 7.33 -7.83
CA ALA A 45 10.53 8.35 -8.84
C ALA A 45 9.02 8.59 -9.00
N LEU A 46 8.22 7.51 -8.98
CA LEU A 46 6.76 7.62 -9.01
C LEU A 46 6.22 8.35 -7.77
N LEU A 47 6.69 7.98 -6.58
CA LEU A 47 6.25 8.59 -5.34
C LEU A 47 6.60 10.07 -5.29
N GLU A 48 7.83 10.44 -5.68
CA GLU A 48 8.24 11.84 -5.76
C GLU A 48 7.32 12.66 -6.67
N LYS A 49 7.06 12.16 -7.88
CA LYS A 49 6.16 12.80 -8.85
C LYS A 49 4.74 12.97 -8.30
N ASN A 50 4.26 12.01 -7.50
CA ASN A 50 2.88 12.00 -6.98
C ASN A 50 2.68 12.86 -5.73
N LYS A 51 3.73 13.36 -5.05
CA LYS A 51 3.59 14.14 -3.82
C LYS A 51 2.62 15.33 -3.97
N SER A 52 2.68 16.03 -5.11
CA SER A 52 1.88 17.23 -5.42
C SER A 52 0.52 16.95 -6.08
N TYR A 53 0.21 15.69 -6.41
CA TYR A 53 -1.03 15.35 -7.10
C TYR A 53 -2.23 15.27 -6.16
N ASP A 54 -3.43 15.39 -6.73
CA ASP A 54 -4.67 15.17 -6.00
C ASP A 54 -4.83 13.69 -5.62
N ILE A 55 -5.75 13.42 -4.68
CA ILE A 55 -5.93 12.06 -4.15
C ILE A 55 -6.34 11.09 -5.26
N LYS A 56 -7.23 11.49 -6.17
CA LYS A 56 -7.69 10.62 -7.26
C LYS A 56 -6.52 10.13 -8.11
N THR A 57 -5.66 11.05 -8.53
CA THR A 57 -4.49 10.75 -9.36
C THR A 57 -3.46 9.92 -8.60
N LYS A 58 -3.28 10.17 -7.30
CA LYS A 58 -2.45 9.32 -6.42
C LYS A 58 -2.97 7.88 -6.40
N LEU A 59 -4.27 7.69 -6.18
CA LEU A 59 -4.91 6.36 -6.16
C LEU A 59 -4.68 5.62 -7.49
N GLU A 60 -4.94 6.28 -8.61
CA GLU A 60 -4.79 5.71 -9.96
C GLU A 60 -3.33 5.29 -10.23
N ASN A 61 -2.38 6.20 -10.04
CA ASN A 61 -0.96 5.94 -10.31
C ASN A 61 -0.38 4.82 -9.43
N ILE A 62 -0.72 4.80 -8.14
CA ILE A 62 -0.25 3.75 -7.23
C ILE A 62 -0.89 2.40 -7.57
N ASN A 63 -2.18 2.40 -7.88
CA ASN A 63 -2.87 1.19 -8.30
C ASN A 63 -2.25 0.60 -9.57
N ASP A 64 -1.99 1.44 -10.58
CA ASP A 64 -1.43 1.01 -11.86
C ASP A 64 0.01 0.49 -11.72
N PHE A 65 0.83 1.16 -10.91
CA PHE A 65 2.21 0.73 -10.66
C PHE A 65 2.29 -0.68 -10.09
N PHE A 66 1.56 -0.92 -8.99
CA PHE A 66 1.60 -2.25 -8.36
C PHE A 66 0.90 -3.31 -9.21
N ASN A 67 -0.14 -2.96 -9.97
CA ASN A 67 -0.79 -3.87 -10.92
C ASN A 67 0.09 -4.26 -12.12
N GLY A 68 1.32 -3.72 -12.24
CA GLY A 68 2.34 -4.19 -13.16
C GLY A 68 3.12 -5.43 -12.68
N ILE A 69 3.04 -5.74 -11.38
CA ILE A 69 3.69 -6.92 -10.78
C ILE A 69 2.94 -8.20 -11.18
N LYS A 70 3.65 -9.32 -11.28
CA LYS A 70 3.06 -10.60 -11.67
C LYS A 70 2.34 -11.26 -10.49
N TYR A 71 1.11 -11.73 -10.72
CA TYR A 71 0.43 -12.54 -9.72
C TYR A 71 1.07 -13.93 -9.57
N ALA A 72 1.29 -14.37 -8.33
CA ALA A 72 1.64 -15.74 -7.97
C ALA A 72 1.24 -16.01 -6.51
N SER A 73 0.88 -17.25 -6.18
CA SER A 73 0.48 -17.59 -4.81
C SER A 73 1.66 -17.64 -3.84
N ASP A 74 1.38 -17.41 -2.55
CA ASP A 74 2.35 -17.60 -1.46
C ASP A 74 3.05 -18.95 -1.48
N LYS A 75 2.33 -20.01 -1.85
CA LYS A 75 2.93 -21.34 -1.92
C LYS A 75 4.05 -21.39 -2.94
N SER A 76 3.91 -20.68 -4.05
CA SER A 76 4.95 -20.58 -5.09
C SER A 76 6.06 -19.59 -4.72
N ILE A 77 5.77 -18.52 -3.96
CA ILE A 77 6.73 -17.45 -3.67
C ILE A 77 7.54 -17.76 -2.39
N TYR A 78 6.86 -18.17 -1.33
CA TYR A 78 7.36 -18.30 0.04
C TYR A 78 7.28 -19.73 0.59
N GLY A 79 6.61 -20.66 -0.10
CA GLY A 79 6.50 -22.06 0.31
C GLY A 79 5.48 -22.32 1.43
N THR A 80 4.83 -21.29 1.95
CA THR A 80 3.75 -21.34 2.95
C THR A 80 2.39 -21.14 2.29
N SER A 81 1.31 -21.44 3.01
CA SER A 81 -0.07 -21.24 2.52
C SER A 81 -0.52 -19.78 2.58
N ASP A 82 0.14 -18.96 3.39
CA ASP A 82 -0.28 -17.60 3.74
C ASP A 82 0.92 -16.82 4.32
N TYR A 83 1.30 -15.73 3.66
CA TYR A 83 2.43 -14.87 3.96
C TYR A 83 2.15 -13.44 3.52
N TRP A 84 2.14 -12.50 4.47
CA TRP A 84 1.98 -11.10 4.12
C TRP A 84 3.33 -10.47 3.81
N ALA A 85 3.59 -10.23 2.53
CA ALA A 85 4.82 -9.58 2.09
C ALA A 85 4.73 -8.06 2.29
N ASN A 86 5.80 -7.48 2.83
CA ASN A 86 5.92 -6.02 2.83
C ASN A 86 6.22 -5.50 1.41
N PRO A 87 6.05 -4.18 1.14
CA PRO A 87 6.25 -3.61 -0.21
C PRO A 87 7.63 -3.91 -0.82
N TYR A 88 8.68 -4.00 0.01
CA TYR A 88 10.04 -4.29 -0.46
C TYR A 88 10.19 -5.76 -0.87
N GLU A 89 9.59 -6.70 -0.12
CA GLU A 89 9.63 -8.12 -0.47
C GLU A 89 8.91 -8.41 -1.79
N MET A 90 7.75 -7.77 -2.01
CA MET A 90 6.99 -7.80 -3.26
C MET A 90 7.83 -7.28 -4.43
N LEU A 91 8.40 -6.07 -4.31
CA LEU A 91 9.20 -5.47 -5.36
C LEU A 91 10.49 -6.24 -5.66
N ALA A 92 11.13 -6.81 -4.64
CA ALA A 92 12.35 -7.59 -4.80
C ALA A 92 12.08 -8.85 -5.64
N ARG A 93 10.99 -9.56 -5.35
CA ARG A 93 10.62 -10.83 -6.00
C ARG A 93 9.85 -10.66 -7.31
N ASP A 94 9.30 -9.48 -7.57
CA ASP A 94 8.47 -9.19 -8.75
C ASP A 94 7.25 -10.11 -8.87
N LYS A 95 6.73 -10.53 -7.71
CA LYS A 95 5.59 -11.42 -7.55
C LYS A 95 4.82 -11.06 -6.28
N ALA A 96 3.52 -11.29 -6.31
CA ALA A 96 2.60 -11.04 -5.20
C ALA A 96 1.31 -11.85 -5.37
N ASP A 97 0.64 -12.17 -4.27
CA ASP A 97 -0.77 -12.52 -4.28
C ASP A 97 -1.65 -11.34 -3.82
N CYS A 98 -2.94 -11.57 -3.53
CA CYS A 98 -3.92 -10.49 -3.44
C CYS A 98 -3.67 -9.50 -2.30
N GLU A 99 -3.30 -9.97 -1.11
CA GLU A 99 -3.00 -9.12 0.03
C GLU A 99 -1.76 -8.25 -0.21
N ASP A 100 -0.76 -8.77 -0.90
CA ASP A 100 0.50 -8.08 -1.14
C ASP A 100 0.27 -6.82 -1.98
N TYR A 101 -0.60 -6.89 -3.01
CA TYR A 101 -1.00 -5.69 -3.76
C TYR A 101 -1.67 -4.66 -2.86
N VAL A 102 -2.56 -5.10 -1.97
CA VAL A 102 -3.32 -4.22 -1.08
C VAL A 102 -2.39 -3.53 -0.07
N ILE A 103 -1.49 -4.31 0.53
CA ILE A 103 -0.46 -3.84 1.46
C ILE A 103 0.46 -2.82 0.78
N ALA A 104 0.98 -3.15 -0.41
CA ALA A 104 1.91 -2.28 -1.12
C ALA A 104 1.26 -0.95 -1.54
N LYS A 105 0.01 -1.00 -2.03
CA LYS A 105 -0.79 0.20 -2.34
C LYS A 105 -1.04 1.03 -1.07
N TYR A 106 -1.38 0.39 0.05
CA TYR A 106 -1.61 1.07 1.33
C TYR A 106 -0.38 1.87 1.79
N PHE A 107 0.80 1.24 1.84
CA PHE A 107 2.03 1.92 2.31
C PHE A 107 2.46 3.06 1.37
N ALA A 108 2.33 2.87 0.05
CA ALA A 108 2.66 3.91 -0.91
C ALA A 108 1.70 5.12 -0.80
N LEU A 109 0.40 4.89 -0.60
CA LEU A 109 -0.58 5.95 -0.42
C LEU A 109 -0.41 6.65 0.94
N GLU A 110 -0.14 5.90 2.01
CA GLU A 110 0.22 6.47 3.32
C GLU A 110 1.45 7.38 3.21
N TYR A 111 2.49 6.94 2.49
CA TYR A 111 3.68 7.75 2.23
C TYR A 111 3.36 9.05 1.48
N LEU A 112 2.39 9.02 0.56
CA LEU A 112 1.90 10.18 -0.18
C LEU A 112 0.95 11.09 0.61
N GLY A 113 0.78 10.81 1.91
CA GLY A 113 -0.06 11.59 2.82
C GLY A 113 -1.55 11.31 2.70
N VAL A 114 -1.97 10.21 2.06
CA VAL A 114 -3.38 9.80 2.08
C VAL A 114 -3.74 9.35 3.50
N PRO A 115 -4.76 9.93 4.14
CA PRO A 115 -5.09 9.60 5.51
C PRO A 115 -5.41 8.11 5.66
N THR A 116 -4.68 7.42 6.53
CA THR A 116 -4.88 5.97 6.73
C THR A 116 -6.29 5.64 7.21
N SER A 117 -6.95 6.56 7.93
CA SER A 117 -8.35 6.41 8.37
C SER A 117 -9.35 6.28 7.22
N LYS A 118 -8.97 6.64 5.99
CA LYS A 118 -9.77 6.47 4.77
C LYS A 118 -9.52 5.16 4.04
N MET A 119 -8.50 4.38 4.43
CA MET A 119 -8.05 3.18 3.72
C MET A 119 -8.31 1.92 4.54
N PHE A 120 -8.92 0.90 3.93
CA PHE A 120 -9.20 -0.38 4.60
C PHE A 120 -8.81 -1.55 3.72
N LEU A 121 -8.17 -2.55 4.33
CA LEU A 121 -7.92 -3.84 3.71
C LEU A 121 -9.22 -4.64 3.80
N SER A 122 -9.81 -4.93 2.65
CA SER A 122 -11.17 -5.47 2.56
C SER A 122 -11.12 -6.88 1.99
N TYR A 123 -11.53 -7.83 2.81
CA TYR A 123 -11.71 -9.21 2.43
C TYR A 123 -13.05 -9.37 1.74
N VAL A 124 -13.00 -9.99 0.57
CA VAL A 124 -14.14 -10.21 -0.31
C VAL A 124 -14.12 -11.65 -0.82
N ARG A 125 -15.23 -12.09 -1.40
CA ARG A 125 -15.29 -13.31 -2.22
C ARG A 125 -15.53 -12.92 -3.67
N VAL A 126 -14.78 -13.51 -4.59
CA VAL A 126 -15.04 -13.37 -6.02
C VAL A 126 -16.27 -14.21 -6.36
N LYS A 127 -17.33 -13.60 -6.88
CA LYS A 127 -18.64 -14.24 -7.06
C LYS A 127 -18.60 -15.45 -7.99
N SER A 128 -17.78 -15.41 -9.04
CA SER A 128 -17.71 -16.48 -10.05
C SER A 128 -17.00 -17.75 -9.57
N SER A 129 -15.97 -17.61 -8.73
CA SER A 129 -15.17 -18.74 -8.22
C SER A 129 -15.43 -19.07 -6.75
N ASN A 130 -16.09 -18.17 -6.02
CA ASN A 130 -16.26 -18.21 -4.58
C ASN A 130 -14.93 -18.24 -3.80
N GLU A 131 -13.83 -17.83 -4.43
CA GLU A 131 -12.51 -17.74 -3.81
C GLU A 131 -12.41 -16.49 -2.93
N ALA A 132 -11.64 -16.60 -1.85
CA ALA A 132 -11.28 -15.45 -1.03
C ALA A 132 -10.33 -14.54 -1.80
N HIS A 133 -10.53 -13.23 -1.64
CA HIS A 133 -9.71 -12.20 -2.29
C HIS A 133 -9.59 -10.99 -1.36
N MET A 134 -8.61 -10.14 -1.63
CA MET A 134 -8.43 -8.89 -0.89
C MET A 134 -8.33 -7.70 -1.85
N VAL A 135 -8.99 -6.61 -1.49
CA VAL A 135 -8.92 -5.33 -2.18
C VAL A 135 -8.64 -4.20 -1.20
N LEU A 136 -8.03 -3.12 -1.67
CA LEU A 136 -7.91 -1.89 -0.90
C LEU A 136 -9.16 -1.04 -1.16
N THR A 137 -9.89 -0.68 -0.10
CA THR A 137 -10.99 0.27 -0.20
C THR A 137 -10.55 1.65 0.26
N TYR A 138 -10.97 2.68 -0.47
CA TYR A 138 -10.77 4.08 -0.12
C TYR A 138 -12.11 4.79 0.06
N PHE A 139 -12.31 5.42 1.21
CA PHE A 139 -13.50 6.19 1.56
C PHE A 139 -13.20 7.68 1.55
N GLU A 140 -13.82 8.47 0.66
CA GLU A 140 -13.65 9.93 0.68
C GLU A 140 -14.14 10.54 1.99
N THR A 141 -15.30 10.07 2.48
CA THR A 141 -15.84 10.36 3.82
C THR A 141 -16.31 9.07 4.48
N PRO A 142 -16.52 9.02 5.80
CA PRO A 142 -17.01 7.82 6.48
C PRO A 142 -18.36 7.28 5.97
N SER A 143 -19.18 8.11 5.32
CA SER A 143 -20.47 7.74 4.73
C SER A 143 -20.43 7.56 3.22
N SER A 144 -19.29 7.81 2.58
CA SER A 144 -19.14 7.66 1.14
C SER A 144 -19.14 6.19 0.73
N GLU A 145 -19.62 5.92 -0.47
CA GLU A 145 -19.33 4.66 -1.14
C GLU A 145 -17.83 4.56 -1.43
N PRO A 146 -17.16 3.42 -1.13
CA PRO A 146 -15.74 3.32 -1.34
C PRO A 146 -15.35 3.09 -2.80
N LEU A 147 -14.19 3.62 -3.16
CA LEU A 147 -13.45 3.20 -4.34
C LEU A 147 -12.72 1.89 -4.07
N ILE A 148 -12.69 0.99 -5.05
CA ILE A 148 -12.04 -0.31 -5.00
C ILE A 148 -10.76 -0.28 -5.83
N LEU A 149 -9.62 -0.47 -5.16
CA LEU A 149 -8.31 -0.67 -5.78
C LEU A 149 -7.97 -2.16 -5.73
N ASP A 150 -7.91 -2.79 -6.90
CA ASP A 150 -7.86 -4.25 -7.06
C ASP A 150 -6.78 -4.64 -8.08
N ASN A 151 -6.24 -5.85 -7.96
CA ASN A 151 -5.30 -6.44 -8.90
C ASN A 151 -5.99 -7.33 -9.96
N LEU A 152 -7.20 -7.84 -9.71
CA LEU A 152 -7.98 -8.60 -10.70
C LEU A 152 -8.62 -7.65 -11.73
N ARG A 153 -9.31 -6.60 -11.25
CA ARG A 153 -9.81 -5.51 -12.09
C ARG A 153 -8.98 -4.25 -11.83
N LYS A 154 -8.11 -3.92 -12.80
CA LYS A 154 -7.14 -2.83 -12.64
C LYS A 154 -7.76 -1.44 -12.62
N THR A 155 -8.91 -1.22 -13.27
CA THR A 155 -9.58 0.07 -13.21
C THR A 155 -10.25 0.28 -11.85
N ILE A 156 -9.95 1.41 -11.21
CA ILE A 156 -10.60 1.80 -9.95
C ILE A 156 -12.07 2.09 -10.22
N GLN A 157 -12.94 1.48 -9.41
CA GLN A 157 -14.39 1.61 -9.55
C GLN A 157 -15.03 1.79 -8.16
N LEU A 158 -16.21 2.39 -8.14
CA LEU A 158 -17.09 2.37 -6.97
C LEU A 158 -17.50 0.93 -6.62
N ALA A 159 -17.71 0.64 -5.35
CA ALA A 159 -18.11 -0.68 -4.88
C ALA A 159 -19.37 -1.24 -5.56
N SER A 160 -20.38 -0.41 -5.82
CA SER A 160 -21.63 -0.77 -6.53
C SER A 160 -21.41 -1.15 -7.98
N LYS A 161 -20.25 -0.83 -8.57
CA LYS A 161 -19.85 -1.25 -9.92
C LYS A 161 -19.02 -2.53 -9.91
N ARG A 162 -18.76 -3.11 -8.73
CA ARG A 162 -18.04 -4.36 -8.51
C ARG A 162 -19.00 -5.46 -8.06
N ASP A 163 -19.99 -5.75 -8.88
CA ASP A 163 -20.97 -6.83 -8.69
C ASP A 163 -20.37 -8.25 -8.72
N ASP A 164 -19.09 -8.33 -9.11
CA ASP A 164 -18.24 -9.50 -9.04
C ASP A 164 -17.65 -9.77 -7.66
N LEU A 165 -17.75 -8.83 -6.71
CA LEU A 165 -17.19 -8.97 -5.35
C LEU A 165 -18.29 -9.01 -4.28
N ILE A 166 -18.20 -9.98 -3.38
CA ILE A 166 -19.08 -10.10 -2.21
C ILE A 166 -18.27 -9.67 -0.97
N PRO A 167 -18.61 -8.56 -0.29
CA PRO A 167 -17.88 -8.13 0.89
C PRO A 167 -18.06 -9.11 2.06
N VAL A 168 -16.95 -9.43 2.75
CA VAL A 168 -16.96 -10.29 3.95
C VAL A 168 -16.65 -9.45 5.19
N PHE A 169 -15.50 -8.80 5.21
CA PHE A 169 -15.13 -7.85 6.26
C PHE A 169 -14.07 -6.87 5.77
N ASN A 170 -13.94 -5.75 6.46
CA ASN A 170 -12.81 -4.83 6.26
C ASN A 170 -12.10 -4.58 7.59
N PHE A 171 -10.82 -4.26 7.53
CA PHE A 171 -10.07 -3.79 8.69
C PHE A 171 -9.14 -2.66 8.30
N ASN A 172 -8.92 -1.76 9.25
CA ASN A 172 -7.94 -0.70 9.14
C ASN A 172 -6.85 -0.99 10.17
N PRO A 173 -5.58 -1.13 9.77
CA PRO A 173 -4.52 -1.50 10.69
C PRO A 173 -4.29 -0.51 11.84
N ASN A 174 -4.65 0.76 11.61
CA ASN A 174 -4.50 1.85 12.57
C ASN A 174 -5.78 2.08 13.40
N ILE A 175 -6.84 1.30 13.19
CA ILE A 175 -8.09 1.40 13.94
C ILE A 175 -8.43 0.04 14.55
N LEU A 176 -8.14 -0.11 15.84
CA LEU A 176 -8.52 -1.30 16.59
C LEU A 176 -9.84 -1.06 17.33
N LYS A 177 -10.87 -1.83 17.00
CA LYS A 177 -12.13 -1.89 17.77
C LYS A 177 -12.18 -3.20 18.55
N GLY A 178 -11.91 -3.14 19.86
CA GLY A 178 -11.88 -4.33 20.72
C GLY A 178 -10.54 -5.06 20.69
N GLU A 179 -10.57 -6.40 20.73
CA GLU A 179 -9.36 -7.22 20.74
C GLU A 179 -8.68 -7.32 19.37
N LYS A 180 -7.36 -7.59 19.37
CA LYS A 180 -6.61 -7.81 18.13
C LYS A 180 -7.17 -9.01 17.36
N THR A 181 -7.61 -8.77 16.13
CA THR A 181 -7.98 -9.84 15.20
C THR A 181 -6.74 -10.57 14.68
N ALA A 182 -6.94 -11.70 13.99
CA ALA A 182 -5.84 -12.39 13.31
C ALA A 182 -5.13 -11.49 12.27
N ALA A 183 -5.90 -10.64 11.57
CA ALA A 183 -5.34 -9.69 10.60
C ALA A 183 -4.44 -8.63 11.27
N HIS A 184 -4.83 -8.12 12.46
CA HIS A 184 -3.98 -7.20 13.22
C HIS A 184 -2.67 -7.87 13.66
N ARG A 185 -2.69 -9.15 14.07
CA ARG A 185 -1.47 -9.87 14.45
C ARG A 185 -0.53 -10.06 13.25
N LYS A 186 -1.07 -10.41 12.08
CA LYS A 186 -0.27 -10.47 10.85
C LYS A 186 0.32 -9.11 10.48
N TRP A 187 -0.48 -8.05 10.61
CA TRP A 187 -0.02 -6.69 10.39
C TRP A 187 1.12 -6.30 11.34
N ASP A 188 1.08 -6.69 12.63
CA ASP A 188 2.17 -6.45 13.58
C ASP A 188 3.50 -7.09 13.09
N THR A 189 3.43 -8.34 12.62
CA THR A 189 4.59 -9.03 12.04
C THR A 189 5.09 -8.31 10.79
N LEU A 190 4.19 -7.94 9.89
CA LEU A 190 4.52 -7.20 8.67
C LEU A 190 5.21 -5.87 8.97
N ILE A 191 4.73 -5.11 9.95
CA ILE A 191 5.30 -3.82 10.34
C ILE A 191 6.73 -3.99 10.86
N LYS A 192 6.99 -5.06 11.62
CA LYS A 192 8.35 -5.38 12.08
C LYS A 192 9.27 -5.63 10.89
N ASP A 193 8.83 -6.42 9.92
CA ASP A 193 9.61 -6.75 8.72
C ASP A 193 9.83 -5.53 7.81
N TYR A 194 8.80 -4.72 7.62
CA TYR A 194 8.87 -3.45 6.87
C TYR A 194 9.85 -2.46 7.50
N LYS A 195 9.74 -2.22 8.81
CA LYS A 195 10.68 -1.34 9.54
C LYS A 195 12.10 -1.90 9.55
N GLY A 196 12.23 -3.23 9.60
CA GLY A 196 13.50 -3.93 9.45
C GLY A 196 14.06 -3.92 8.02
N LYS A 197 13.32 -3.37 7.05
CA LYS A 197 13.67 -3.37 5.62
C LYS A 197 14.00 -4.76 5.09
N LYS A 198 13.19 -5.74 5.51
CA LYS A 198 13.31 -7.12 5.03
C LYS A 198 13.02 -7.18 3.53
N ILE A 199 13.88 -7.89 2.79
CA ILE A 199 13.77 -8.18 1.36
C ILE A 199 13.93 -9.67 1.11
#